data_AF-I3Z8W9-F1
#
_entry.id   AF-I3Z8W9-F1
#
_cell.length_a   1.000
_cell.length_b   1.000
_cell.length_c   1.000
_cell.angle_alpha   90.00
_cell.angle_beta   90.00
_cell.angle_gamma   90.00
#
_symmetry.space_group_name_H-M   'P 1'
#
loop_
_entity.id
_entity.type
_entity.pdbx_description
1 polymer ?
#
loop_
_entity_poly.entity_id
_entity_poly.type
_entity_poly.pdbx_seq_one_letter_code
_entity_poly.pdbx_strand_id
1 'polypeptide(L)' 'MFINRKDIITLRNLSLTKELVLLDDIPLSFREDFFEFFFGKTLIEKDSLLFAYPHDVKLWTKFMFHKYSSKA' A
#
# COMPACT_ATOMS: atom_id res chain seq x y z
N MET A 1 -11.45 -12.11 -1.66
CA MET A 1 -11.13 -10.70 -1.34
C MET A 1 -12.17 -9.80 -2.00
N PHE A 2 -12.92 -9.02 -1.23
CA PHE A 2 -13.94 -8.10 -1.74
C PHE A 2 -13.38 -6.68 -1.71
N ILE A 3 -12.94 -6.17 -2.86
CA ILE A 3 -12.46 -4.79 -2.98
C ILE A 3 -13.66 -3.90 -3.16
N ASN A 4 -13.85 -2.95 -2.24
CA ASN A 4 -14.94 -1.99 -2.34
C ASN A 4 -14.46 -0.64 -2.90
N ARG A 5 -15.39 0.27 -3.21
CA ARG A 5 -15.07 1.59 -3.77
C ARG A 5 -14.17 2.42 -2.84
N LYS A 6 -14.32 2.30 -1.52
CA LYS A 6 -13.46 3.01 -0.55
C LYS A 6 -12.03 2.51 -0.65
N ASP A 7 -11.83 1.20 -0.81
CA ASP A 7 -10.49 0.60 -0.97
C ASP A 7 -9.77 1.17 -2.21
N ILE A 8 -10.48 1.31 -3.34
CA ILE A 8 -9.94 1.91 -4.57
C ILE A 8 -9.56 3.38 -4.36
N ILE A 9 -10.39 4.14 -3.64
CA ILE A 9 -10.10 5.54 -3.31
C ILE A 9 -8.87 5.64 -2.41
N THR A 10 -8.76 4.79 -1.39
CA THR A 10 -7.58 4.75 -0.51
C THR A 10 -6.31 4.40 -1.29
N LEU A 11 -6.36 3.41 -2.17
CA LEU A 11 -5.22 3.04 -3.03
C LEU A 11 -4.79 4.20 -3.94
N ARG A 12 -5.76 4.98 -4.45
CA ARG A 12 -5.48 6.21 -5.21
C ARG A 12 -4.84 7.30 -4.34
N ASN A 13 -5.27 7.47 -3.10
CA ASN A 13 -4.66 8.46 -2.20
C ASN A 13 -3.22 8.06 -1.85
N LEU A 14 -2.98 6.78 -1.59
CA LEU A 14 -1.65 6.22 -1.33
C LEU A 14 -0.71 6.40 -2.54
N SER A 15 -1.21 6.32 -3.78
CA SER A 15 -0.37 6.55 -4.98
C SER A 15 0.06 8.01 -5.15
N LEU A 16 -0.58 8.94 -4.46
CA LEU A 16 -0.27 10.37 -4.49
C LEU A 16 0.55 10.84 -3.28
N THR A 17 0.77 9.96 -2.28
CA THR A 17 1.46 10.34 -1.04
C THR A 17 2.89 10.82 -1.30
N LYS A 18 3.32 11.81 -0.53
CA LYS A 18 4.70 12.31 -0.50
C LYS A 18 5.36 12.08 0.85
N GLU A 19 4.56 11.70 1.84
CA GLU A 19 4.99 11.48 3.22
C GLU A 19 5.21 9.99 3.48
N LEU A 20 5.88 9.70 4.58
CA LEU A 20 5.98 8.35 5.12
C LEU A 20 4.57 7.82 5.43
N VAL A 21 4.32 6.57 5.03
CA VAL A 21 3.01 5.94 5.21
C VAL A 21 3.09 4.98 6.38
N LEU A 22 2.27 5.19 7.39
CA LEU A 22 2.17 4.27 8.52
C LEU A 22 1.62 2.92 8.02
N LEU A 23 2.23 1.82 8.45
CA LEU A 23 1.79 0.48 8.05
C LEU A 23 0.32 0.20 8.41
N ASP A 24 -0.15 0.79 9.51
CA ASP A 24 -1.54 0.65 9.95
C ASP A 24 -2.55 1.41 9.07
N ASP A 25 -2.11 2.37 8.27
CA ASP A 25 -2.97 3.08 7.31
C ASP A 25 -3.25 2.25 6.05
N ILE A 26 -2.55 1.12 5.86
CA ILE A 26 -2.80 0.21 4.76
C ILE A 26 -4.14 -0.51 5.00
N PRO A 27 -5.11 -0.42 4.07
CA PRO A 27 -6.40 -1.09 4.23
C PRO A 27 -6.25 -2.59 4.45
N LEU A 28 -7.05 -3.13 5.37
CA LEU A 28 -7.08 -4.57 5.66
C LEU A 28 -7.29 -5.41 4.41
N SER A 29 -8.10 -4.92 3.46
CA SER A 29 -8.32 -5.56 2.16
C SER A 29 -7.01 -5.88 1.44
N PHE A 30 -6.00 -5.01 1.51
CA PHE A 30 -4.74 -5.13 0.78
C PHE A 30 -3.55 -5.54 1.65
N ARG A 31 -3.76 -5.88 2.93
CA ARG A 31 -2.67 -6.06 3.90
C ARG A 31 -1.75 -7.23 3.53
N GLU A 32 -2.31 -8.36 3.08
CA GLU A 32 -1.51 -9.50 2.63
C GLU A 32 -0.67 -9.16 1.40
N ASP A 33 -1.28 -8.57 0.36
CA ASP A 33 -0.56 -8.13 -0.85
C ASP A 33 0.53 -7.10 -0.54
N PHE A 34 0.27 -6.22 0.43
CA PHE A 34 1.24 -5.25 0.91
C PHE A 34 2.45 -5.95 1.54
N PHE A 35 2.23 -6.85 2.49
CA PHE A 35 3.34 -7.57 3.13
C PHE A 35 4.12 -8.46 2.15
N GLU A 36 3.46 -9.08 1.19
CA GLU A 36 4.13 -9.85 0.14
C GLU A 36 5.03 -8.94 -0.72
N PHE A 37 4.54 -7.77 -1.14
CA PHE A 37 5.33 -6.81 -1.92
C PHE A 37 6.47 -6.17 -1.11
N PHE A 38 6.25 -5.93 0.18
CA PHE A 38 7.22 -5.32 1.08
C PHE A 38 8.16 -6.32 1.75
N PHE A 39 8.03 -7.62 1.45
CA PHE A 39 8.96 -8.62 1.96
C PHE A 39 10.39 -8.31 1.49
N GLY A 40 11.30 -8.13 2.45
CA GLY A 40 12.70 -7.75 2.20
C GLY A 40 12.93 -6.27 1.86
N LYS A 41 11.89 -5.42 1.86
CA LYS A 41 12.05 -3.97 1.74
C LYS A 41 12.33 -3.32 3.10
N THR A 42 13.13 -2.25 3.08
CA THR A 42 13.43 -1.47 4.29
C THR A 42 12.22 -0.64 4.71
N LEU A 43 11.83 -0.77 5.96
CA LEU A 43 10.86 0.09 6.64
C LEU A 43 11.58 1.05 7.57
N ILE A 44 10.95 2.19 7.87
CA ILE A 44 11.44 3.13 8.87
C ILE A 44 10.71 2.86 10.17
N GLU A 45 11.46 2.65 11.24
CA GLU A 45 10.91 2.67 12.60
C GLU A 45 11.07 4.08 13.18
N LYS A 46 9.97 4.65 13.67
CA LYS A 46 9.96 5.92 14.38
C LYS A 46 8.90 5.88 15.48
N ASP A 47 9.29 6.23 16.71
CA ASP A 47 8.37 6.26 17.86
C ASP A 47 7.63 4.92 18.08
N SER A 48 8.32 3.80 17.88
CA SER A 48 7.77 2.41 17.90
C SER A 48 6.71 2.11 16.83
N LEU A 49 6.59 2.97 15.81
CA LEU A 49 5.71 2.78 14.66
C LEU A 49 6.54 2.51 13.40
N LEU A 50 6.00 1.66 12.52
CA LEU A 50 6.62 1.31 11.26
C LEU A 50 6.01 2.10 10.10
N PHE A 51 6.88 2.63 9.26
CA PHE A 51 6.51 3.41 8.10
C PHE A 51 7.15 2.87 6.81
N ALA A 52 6.40 2.96 5.73
CA ALA A 52 6.86 2.70 4.38
C ALA A 52 7.23 4.01 3.66
N TYR A 53 8.27 3.94 2.82
CA TYR A 53 8.65 5.06 1.97
C TYR A 53 7.58 5.36 0.92
N PRO A 54 7.28 6.64 0.65
CA PRO A 54 6.30 7.03 -0.38
C PRO A 54 6.66 6.50 -1.77
N HIS A 55 7.94 6.35 -2.06
CA HIS A 55 8.42 5.77 -3.33
C HIS A 55 7.99 4.30 -3.48
N ASP A 56 8.21 3.47 -2.46
CA ASP A 56 7.82 2.06 -2.50
C ASP A 56 6.31 1.88 -2.51
N VAL A 57 5.58 2.70 -1.75
CA VAL A 57 4.10 2.71 -1.77
C VAL A 57 3.57 3.05 -3.17
N LYS A 58 4.19 3.99 -3.89
CA LYS A 58 3.83 4.29 -5.29
C LYS A 58 4.05 3.12 -6.23
N LEU A 59 5.15 2.38 -6.07
CA LEU A 59 5.42 1.19 -6.88
C LEU A 59 4.41 0.08 -6.57
N TRP A 60 4.13 -0.14 -5.29
CA TRP A 60 3.13 -1.10 -4.83
C TRP A 60 1.73 -0.75 -5.36
N THR A 61 1.28 0.49 -5.23
CA THR A 61 -0.06 0.89 -5.73
C THR A 61 -0.19 0.69 -7.24
N LYS A 62 0.88 0.96 -8.03
CA LYS A 62 0.91 0.62 -9.46
C LYS A 62 0.79 -0.87 -9.72
N PHE A 63 1.52 -1.70 -8.97
CA PHE A 63 1.41 -3.16 -9.05
C PHE A 63 -0.02 -3.62 -8.76
N MET A 64 -0.65 -3.06 -7.72
CA MET A 64 -2.02 -3.37 -7.34
C MET A 64 -3.02 -2.96 -8.44
N PHE A 65 -2.90 -1.75 -9.01
CA PHE A 65 -3.75 -1.34 -10.13
C PHE A 65 -3.61 -2.29 -11.32
N HIS A 66 -2.40 -2.73 -11.66
CA HIS A 66 -2.20 -3.71 -12.72
C HIS A 66 -2.84 -5.08 -12.38
N LYS A 67 -2.60 -5.59 -11.16
CA LYS A 67 -3.11 -6.87 -10.68
C LYS A 67 -4.65 -6.95 -10.69
N TYR A 68 -5.34 -5.88 -10.34
CA TYR A 68 -6.82 -5.86 -10.33
C TYR A 68 -7.44 -5.35 -11.63
N SER A 69 -6.76 -4.51 -12.40
CA SER A 69 -7.25 -4.10 -13.72
C SER A 69 -7.13 -5.23 -14.76
N SER A 70 -6.24 -6.21 -14.54
CA SER A 70 -6.10 -7.42 -15.36
C SER A 70 -7.16 -8.51 -15.07
N LYS A 71 -7.94 -8.36 -13.99
CA LYS A 71 -8.95 -9.34 -13.57
C LYS A 71 -10.40 -8.86 -13.75
N ALA A 72 -10.58 -7.71 -14.41
CA ALA A 72 -11.87 -7.18 -14.86
C ALA A 72 -12.02 -7.39 -16.36
#